data_AF-A0A959GW27-F1
#
_entry.id   AF-A0A959GW27-F1
#
_cell.length_a   1.000
_cell.length_b   1.000
_cell.length_c   1.000
_cell.angle_alpha   90.00
_cell.angle_beta   90.00
_cell.angle_gamma   90.00
#
_symmetry.space_group_name_H-M   'P 1'
#
loop_
_entity.id
_entity.type
_entity.pdbx_description
1 polymer ?
#
loop_
_entity_poly.entity_id
_entity_poly.type
_entity_poly.pdbx_seq_one_letter_code
_entity_poly.pdbx_strand_id
1 'polypeptide(L)' 'MKITFKNRLEAIDWIAKYVENEGQFEVLREQLHFNYIYEGAYFLLLGEEMGEVVSLGRAGKPR' A
#
# COMPACT_ATOMS: atom_id res chain seq x y z
N MET A 1 5.00 1.61 -11.25
CA MET A 1 4.28 2.88 -11.52
C MET A 1 3.69 3.40 -10.21
N LYS A 2 3.91 4.67 -9.87
CA LYS A 2 3.39 5.29 -8.64
C LYS A 2 2.18 6.17 -8.95
N ILE A 3 1.10 6.00 -8.18
CA ILE A 3 -0.09 6.86 -8.24
C ILE A 3 -0.28 7.50 -6.87
N THR A 4 -0.43 8.82 -6.81
CA THR A 4 -0.58 9.58 -5.55
C THR A 4 -1.96 10.23 -5.48
N PHE A 5 -2.54 10.31 -4.29
CA PHE A 5 -3.88 10.83 -4.04
C PHE A 5 -3.85 11.98 -3.04
N LYS A 6 -4.81 12.90 -3.15
CA LYS A 6 -4.92 14.03 -2.23
C LYS A 6 -5.39 13.60 -0.84
N ASN A 7 -6.26 12.60 -0.80
CA ASN A 7 -6.88 12.12 0.43
C ASN A 7 -7.27 10.63 0.29
N ARG A 8 -7.63 10.03 1.42
CA ARG A 8 -8.02 8.62 1.50
C ARG A 8 -9.25 8.30 0.64
N LEU A 9 -10.23 9.19 0.59
CA LEU A 9 -11.48 8.92 -0.14
C LEU A 9 -11.22 8.81 -1.64
N GLU A 10 -10.44 9.73 -2.21
CA GLU A 10 -10.02 9.65 -3.62
C GLU A 10 -9.26 8.35 -3.94
N ALA A 11 -8.38 7.92 -3.03
CA ALA A 11 -7.64 6.68 -3.20
C ALA A 11 -8.58 5.45 -3.19
N ILE A 12 -9.52 5.39 -2.26
CA ILE A 12 -10.48 4.29 -2.17
C ILE A 12 -11.42 4.25 -3.38
N ASP A 13 -11.93 5.41 -3.80
CA ASP A 13 -12.77 5.53 -5.01
C ASP A 13 -12.01 5.07 -6.26
N TRP A 14 -10.72 5.38 -6.34
CA TRP A 14 -9.88 4.90 -7.43
C TRP A 14 -9.71 3.38 -7.37
N ILE A 15 -9.34 2.82 -6.22
CA ILE A 15 -9.16 1.37 -6.07
C ILE A 15 -10.45 0.64 -6.46
N ALA A 16 -11.60 1.06 -5.93
CA ALA A 16 -12.90 0.43 -6.22
C ALA A 16 -13.28 0.45 -7.71
N LYS A 17 -12.80 1.45 -8.48
CA LYS A 17 -13.07 1.55 -9.92
C LYS A 17 -12.16 0.69 -10.79
N TYR A 18 -10.96 0.37 -10.31
CA TYR A 18 -9.90 -0.25 -11.12
C TYR A 18 -9.60 -1.70 -10.75
N VAL A 19 -10.05 -2.17 -9.58
CA VAL A 19 -9.91 -3.57 -9.17
C VAL A 19 -11.09 -4.41 -9.64
N GLU A 20 -10.81 -5.66 -9.99
CA GLU A 20 -11.82 -6.60 -10.51
C GLU A 20 -12.48 -7.41 -9.39
N ASN A 21 -11.83 -7.50 -8.22
CA ASN A 21 -12.29 -8.30 -7.10
C ASN A 21 -11.92 -7.70 -5.74
N GLU A 22 -12.61 -8.19 -4.71
CA GLU A 22 -12.46 -7.75 -3.32
C GLU A 22 -11.06 -8.03 -2.76
N GLY A 23 -10.41 -9.12 -3.17
CA GLY A 23 -9.04 -9.43 -2.73
C GLY A 23 -8.03 -8.37 -3.17
N GLN A 24 -8.10 -7.92 -4.42
CA GLN A 24 -7.27 -6.83 -4.93
C GLN A 24 -7.56 -5.50 -4.22
N PHE A 25 -8.85 -5.24 -3.93
CA PHE A 25 -9.25 -4.06 -3.19
C PHE A 25 -8.59 -4.02 -1.81
N GLU A 26 -8.66 -5.12 -1.06
CA GLU A 26 -8.09 -5.21 0.28
C GLU A 26 -6.57 -5.06 0.28
N VAL A 27 -5.85 -5.71 -0.64
CA VAL A 27 -4.38 -5.56 -0.74
C VAL A 27 -3.97 -4.12 -1.00
N LEU A 28 -4.62 -3.44 -1.95
CA LEU A 28 -4.32 -2.04 -2.26
C LEU A 28 -4.74 -1.09 -1.13
N ARG A 29 -5.83 -1.41 -0.42
CA ARG A 29 -6.29 -0.67 0.76
C ARG A 29 -5.27 -0.78 1.90
N GLU A 30 -4.71 -1.96 2.13
CA GLU A 30 -3.66 -2.17 3.12
C GLU A 30 -2.38 -1.44 2.73
N GLN A 31 -1.95 -1.53 1.47
CA GLN A 31 -0.81 -0.78 0.96
C GLN A 31 -0.99 0.73 1.20
N LEU A 32 -2.17 1.27 0.89
CA LEU A 32 -2.52 2.66 1.11
C LEU A 32 -2.40 3.04 2.60
N HIS A 33 -2.84 2.15 3.49
CA HIS A 33 -2.75 2.37 4.94
C HIS A 33 -1.30 2.38 5.41
N PHE A 34 -0.48 1.42 4.98
CA PHE A 34 0.95 1.37 5.30
C PHE A 34 1.69 2.61 4.81
N ASN A 35 1.47 3.01 3.56
CA ASN A 35 2.09 4.19 2.97
C ASN A 35 1.75 5.46 3.77
N TYR A 36 0.51 5.58 4.24
CA TYR A 36 0.13 6.71 5.10
C TYR A 36 0.81 6.66 6.48
N ILE A 37 0.91 5.47 7.09
CA ILE A 37 1.56 5.32 8.41
C ILE A 37 3.04 5.70 8.34
N TYR A 38 3.76 5.24 7.31
CA TYR A 38 5.22 5.38 7.24
C TYR A 38 5.69 6.64 6.52
N GLU A 39 4.94 7.12 5.53
CA GLU A 39 5.35 8.24 4.66
C GLU A 39 4.42 9.46 4.79
N GLY A 40 3.29 9.35 5.51
CA GLY A 40 2.31 10.42 5.63
C GLY A 40 1.57 10.74 4.32
N ALA A 41 1.62 9.85 3.33
CA ALA A 41 1.09 10.09 1.98
C ALA A 41 0.24 8.93 1.47
N TYR A 42 -0.83 9.27 0.76
CA TYR A 42 -1.69 8.30 0.08
C TYR A 42 -1.16 8.04 -1.33
N PHE A 43 -0.51 6.90 -1.54
CA PHE A 43 -0.08 6.47 -2.87
C PHE A 43 -0.14 4.95 -3.03
N LEU A 44 -0.14 4.48 -4.27
CA LEU A 44 -0.03 3.08 -4.66
C LEU A 44 1.18 2.87 -5.56
N LEU A 45 1.87 1.74 -5.40
CA LEU A 45 2.92 1.29 -6.30
C LEU A 45 2.38 0.09 -7.07
N LEU A 46 2.08 0.31 -8.35
CA LEU A 46 1.52 -0.68 -9.27
C LEU A 46 2.62 -1.20 -10.20
N GLY A 47 2.79 -2.52 -10.29
CA GLY A 47 3.71 -3.13 -11.25
C GLY A 47 5.18 -3.18 -10.84
N GLU A 48 5.52 -2.79 -9.61
CA GLU A 48 6.60 -3.50 -8.93
C GLU A 48 6.00 -4.85 -8.52
N GLU A 49 6.68 -5.98 -8.76
CA GLU A 49 6.36 -7.20 -8.04
C GLU A 49 6.25 -6.77 -6.59
N MET A 50 5.06 -6.86 -5.99
CA MET A 50 4.88 -6.55 -4.57
C MET A 50 5.72 -7.58 -3.84
N GLY A 51 7.00 -7.23 -3.65
CA GLY A 51 7.99 -8.08 -3.08
C GLY A 51 7.43 -8.58 -1.77
N GLU A 52 7.52 -9.89 -1.59
CA GLU A 52 7.26 -10.59 -0.34
C GLU A 52 7.38 -9.64 0.83
N VAL A 53 6.31 -9.49 1.59
CA VAL A 53 6.30 -8.77 2.86
C VAL A 53 7.40 -9.39 3.71
N VAL A 54 8.62 -8.84 3.66
CA VAL A 54 9.71 -9.26 4.51
C VAL A 54 9.23 -8.88 5.89
N SER A 55 8.76 -9.89 6.62
CA SER A 55 8.62 -9.81 8.06
C SER A 55 10.01 -9.48 8.56
N LEU A 56 10.26 -8.20 8.86
CA LEU A 56 11.44 -7.77 9.61
C LEU A 56 11.29 -8.35 11.01
N GLY A 57 11.61 -9.62 11.13
CA GLY A 57 11.92 -10.28 12.37
C GLY A 57 13.01 -9.43 13.03
N ARG A 58 12.68 -8.90 14.20
CA ARG A 58 13.62 -8.25 15.11
C ARG A 58 14.91 -9.09 15.21
N ALA A 59 15.93 -8.73 14.47
CA ALA A 59 17.29 -9.14 14.77
C ALA A 59 17.91 -8.01 15.58
N GLY A 60 18.06 -8.24 16.88
CA GLY A 60 18.53 -7.27 17.86
C GLY A 60 19.92 -6.71 17.53
N LYS A 61 20.18 -5.53 18.09
CA LYS A 61 21.55 -5.00 18.26
C LYS A 61 22.45 -6.06 18.92
N PRO A 62 23.63 -6.35 18.37
CA PRO A 62 24.78 -6.65 19.19
C PRO A 62 25.54 -5.36 19.52
N ARG A 63 26.12 -5.34 20.72
CA ARG A 63 26.94 -4.28 21.30
C ARG A 63 28.21 -4.00 20.51
#